data_AF-A0A2S7TYZ9-F1
#
_entry.id   AF-A0A2S7TYZ9-F1
#
_cell.length_a   1.000
_cell.length_b   1.000
_cell.length_c   1.000
_cell.angle_alpha   90.00
_cell.angle_beta   90.00
_cell.angle_gamma   90.00
#
_symmetry.space_group_name_H-M   'P 1'
#
loop_
_entity.id
_entity.type
_entity.pdbx_description
1 polymer ?
#
loop_
_entity_poly.entity_id
_entity_poly.type
_entity_poly.pdbx_seq_one_letter_code
_entity_poly.pdbx_strand_id
1 'polypeptide(L)'
;MKSVNQLVQFFKVIVFTGMTVLCSCSHSVAESGSVKEFRVSEFGAVGDGMANDGPAVAKAFEAFVSWPGPARLTFESNGNYRVTSLPNVQDGDKAFLFNFRNVRDKYIDGNGCHFSMRFPLRLLHIKTCQEITVGDFSLGYDPAPFTQGHVCGVNEDAGFFDIQIMEGFH
;
A
#
# COMPACT_ATOMS: atom_id res chain seq x y z
N MET A 1 34.13 60.89 4.22
CA MET A 1 33.87 62.05 3.35
C MET A 1 33.77 61.52 1.91
N LYS A 2 32.55 61.55 1.32
CA LYS A 2 32.13 61.55 -0.12
C LYS A 2 32.93 60.69 -1.14
N SER A 3 32.43 59.91 -2.09
CA SER A 3 31.20 59.82 -2.93
C SER A 3 31.39 58.55 -3.81
N VAL A 4 30.47 57.59 -3.96
CA VAL A 4 29.33 57.49 -4.91
C VAL A 4 29.65 57.61 -6.42
N ASN A 5 29.29 56.55 -7.16
CA ASN A 5 28.89 56.36 -8.57
C ASN A 5 29.89 56.40 -9.74
N GLN A 6 29.79 55.38 -10.62
CA GLN A 6 29.36 55.44 -12.05
C GLN A 6 28.99 54.00 -12.53
N LEU A 7 27.69 53.70 -12.75
CA LEU A 7 26.95 53.61 -14.03
C LEU A 7 27.35 52.41 -14.92
N VAL A 8 26.60 51.30 -14.89
CA VAL A 8 25.35 50.99 -15.66
C VAL A 8 25.54 51.10 -17.18
N GLN A 9 25.81 49.96 -17.83
CA GLN A 9 25.69 49.78 -19.28
C GLN A 9 24.28 49.28 -19.61
N PHE A 10 23.58 50.08 -20.39
CA PHE A 10 22.22 49.92 -20.86
C PHE A 10 22.17 48.94 -22.03
N PHE A 11 21.38 47.87 -21.93
CA PHE A 11 20.69 47.31 -23.10
C PHE A 11 19.22 47.71 -23.02
N LYS A 12 18.89 48.77 -23.77
CA LYS A 12 17.51 49.12 -24.11
C LYS A 12 17.04 48.15 -25.19
N VAL A 13 16.00 47.38 -24.93
CA VAL A 13 15.03 47.01 -25.96
C VAL A 13 13.66 47.38 -25.44
N ILE A 14 13.04 48.33 -26.14
CA ILE A 14 11.69 48.84 -25.88
C ILE A 14 10.67 47.84 -26.42
N VAL A 15 9.63 47.65 -25.62
CA VAL A 15 8.46 46.78 -25.78
C VAL A 15 7.68 47.07 -27.07
N PHE A 16 7.29 46.01 -27.79
CA PHE A 16 6.12 46.04 -28.68
C PHE A 16 5.09 45.01 -28.20
N THR A 17 3.88 45.53 -28.03
CA THR A 17 2.58 44.94 -27.71
C THR A 17 2.38 43.48 -28.13
N GLY A 18 2.03 42.65 -27.16
CA GLY A 18 1.57 41.28 -27.36
C GLY A 18 1.46 40.56 -26.03
N MET A 19 0.34 40.73 -25.33
CA MET A 19 0.01 39.96 -24.13
C MET A 19 -0.24 38.51 -24.54
N THR A 20 0.85 37.78 -24.78
CA THR A 20 0.84 36.33 -24.89
C THR A 20 1.00 35.83 -23.47
N VAL A 21 -0.07 35.31 -22.88
CA VAL A 21 0.03 34.50 -21.67
C VAL A 21 0.79 33.24 -22.07
N LEU A 22 2.11 33.32 -22.02
CA LEU A 22 2.95 32.14 -21.99
C LEU A 22 2.70 31.49 -20.63
N CYS A 23 1.77 30.55 -20.62
CA CYS A 23 1.67 29.57 -19.56
C CYS A 23 2.98 28.78 -19.61
N SER A 24 4.02 29.28 -18.92
CA SER A 24 5.18 28.47 -18.64
C SER A 24 4.70 27.38 -17.70
N CYS A 25 4.31 26.23 -18.26
CA CYS A 25 4.29 24.99 -17.54
C CYS A 25 5.74 24.76 -17.11
N SER A 26 6.08 25.25 -15.91
CA SER A 26 7.25 24.81 -15.19
C SER A 26 7.06 23.32 -14.97
N HIS A 27 7.51 22.50 -15.93
CA HIS A 27 7.83 21.12 -15.65
C HIS A 27 9.01 21.20 -14.69
N SER A 28 8.70 21.19 -13.40
CA SER A 28 9.67 20.75 -12.41
C SER A 28 10.06 19.34 -12.85
N VAL A 29 11.25 19.20 -13.43
CA VAL A 29 11.94 17.92 -13.42
C VAL A 29 12.05 17.58 -11.95
N ALA A 30 11.23 16.63 -11.50
CA ALA A 30 11.31 16.14 -10.13
C ALA A 30 12.74 15.67 -9.94
N GLU A 31 13.45 16.30 -8.99
CA GLU A 31 14.65 15.72 -8.42
C GLU A 31 14.34 14.26 -8.13
N SER A 32 15.23 13.35 -8.54
CA SER A 32 15.18 11.94 -8.13
C SER A 32 15.37 11.90 -6.60
N GLY A 33 14.32 12.24 -5.86
CA GLY A 33 14.28 12.20 -4.42
C GLY A 33 14.53 10.77 -3.98
N SER A 34 15.41 10.60 -3.01
CA SER A 34 15.66 9.29 -2.41
C SER A 34 14.34 8.69 -1.93
N VAL A 35 14.07 7.44 -2.32
CA VAL A 35 12.91 6.69 -1.82
C VAL A 35 13.16 6.38 -0.35
N LYS A 36 12.24 6.79 0.53
CA LYS A 36 12.33 6.47 1.96
C LYS A 36 11.91 5.02 2.19
N GLU A 37 12.84 4.21 2.69
CA GLU A 37 12.59 2.81 3.03
C GLU A 37 11.99 2.68 4.45
N PHE A 38 11.02 1.78 4.58
CA PHE A 38 10.41 1.33 5.83
C PHE A 38 10.40 -0.19 5.82
N ARG A 39 11.03 -0.84 6.81
CA ARG A 39 11.05 -2.30 6.91
C ARG A 39 10.15 -2.76 8.04
N VAL A 40 9.24 -3.70 7.80
CA VAL A 40 8.24 -4.11 8.80
C VAL A 40 8.84 -4.68 10.09
N SER A 41 10.05 -5.26 10.03
CA SER A 41 10.76 -5.77 11.21
C SER A 41 11.20 -4.65 12.15
N GLU A 42 11.44 -3.43 11.66
CA GLU A 42 11.72 -2.25 12.49
C GLU A 42 10.52 -1.84 13.35
N PHE A 43 9.32 -2.34 13.01
CA PHE A 43 8.07 -2.12 13.73
C PHE A 43 7.64 -3.34 14.54
N GLY A 44 8.44 -4.40 14.55
CA GLY A 44 8.22 -5.61 15.37
C GLY A 44 7.52 -6.76 14.65
N ALA A 45 7.38 -6.71 13.32
CA ALA A 45 6.88 -7.86 12.58
C ALA A 45 7.94 -8.96 12.54
N VAL A 46 7.52 -10.21 12.79
CA VAL A 46 8.40 -11.38 12.91
C VAL A 46 8.42 -12.18 11.61
N GLY A 47 7.26 -12.40 10.98
CA GLY A 47 7.18 -13.14 9.72
C GLY A 47 7.46 -14.65 9.85
N ASP A 48 7.17 -15.24 11.01
CA ASP A 48 7.39 -16.68 11.30
C ASP A 48 6.17 -17.58 11.03
N GLY A 49 5.05 -17.00 10.58
CA GLY A 49 3.78 -17.68 10.34
C GLY A 49 2.96 -17.96 11.61
N MET A 50 3.49 -17.63 12.79
CA MET A 50 2.89 -17.96 14.09
C MET A 50 2.44 -16.72 14.85
N ALA A 51 3.33 -15.73 14.97
CA ALA A 51 3.07 -14.46 15.63
C ALA A 51 1.97 -13.69 14.89
N ASN A 52 1.14 -12.94 15.63
CA ASN A 52 0.23 -12.00 14.99
C ASN A 52 1.00 -10.73 14.61
N ASP A 53 1.38 -10.63 13.34
CA ASP A 53 2.12 -9.52 12.78
C ASP A 53 1.24 -8.30 12.44
N GLY A 54 -0.08 -8.47 12.44
CA GLY A 54 -1.03 -7.42 12.02
C GLY A 54 -0.80 -6.05 12.68
N PRO A 55 -0.64 -5.94 14.01
CA PRO A 55 -0.34 -4.68 14.66
C PRO A 55 0.98 -4.04 14.23
N ALA A 56 2.04 -4.82 14.06
CA ALA A 56 3.34 -4.32 13.65
C ALA A 56 3.34 -3.84 12.19
N VAL A 57 2.71 -4.61 11.30
CA VAL A 57 2.56 -4.24 9.88
C VAL A 57 1.68 -3.00 9.73
N ALA A 58 0.59 -2.88 10.49
CA ALA A 58 -0.24 -1.67 10.50
C ALA A 58 0.54 -0.41 10.92
N LYS A 59 1.37 -0.54 11.96
CA LYS A 59 2.24 0.55 12.44
C LYS A 59 3.29 0.95 11.38
N ALA A 60 3.90 -0.03 10.71
CA ALA A 60 4.83 0.22 9.61
C ALA A 60 4.13 0.94 8.45
N PHE A 61 2.94 0.49 8.09
CA PHE A 61 2.12 1.09 7.04
C PHE A 61 1.75 2.54 7.37
N GLU A 62 1.34 2.84 8.60
CA GLU A 62 1.02 4.21 9.06
C GLU A 62 2.21 5.16 8.90
N ALA A 63 3.40 4.75 9.33
CA ALA A 63 4.62 5.54 9.17
C ALA A 63 4.97 5.75 7.68
N PHE A 64 4.84 4.71 6.88
CA PHE A 64 5.09 4.71 5.44
C PHE A 64 4.16 5.65 4.65
N VAL A 65 2.85 5.62 4.93
CA VAL A 65 1.89 6.49 4.24
C VAL A 65 1.95 7.94 4.73
N SER A 66 2.38 8.16 5.97
CA SER A 66 2.55 9.50 6.55
C SER A 66 3.79 10.23 6.02
N TRP A 67 4.73 9.52 5.39
CA TRP A 67 5.88 10.15 4.75
C TRP A 67 5.43 11.01 3.55
N PRO A 68 5.84 12.29 3.43
CA PRO A 68 5.32 13.17 2.39
C PRO A 68 5.85 12.87 0.97
N GLY A 69 6.99 12.18 0.85
CA GLY A 69 7.64 11.90 -0.43
C GLY A 69 7.51 10.44 -0.90
N PRO A 70 8.27 10.07 -1.94
CA PRO A 70 8.42 8.70 -2.38
C PRO A 70 8.84 7.79 -1.22
N ALA A 71 8.13 6.68 -1.01
CA ALA A 71 8.43 5.74 0.05
C ALA A 71 8.21 4.30 -0.39
N ARG A 72 8.98 3.37 0.18
CA ARG A 72 8.84 1.94 0.01
C ARG A 72 8.67 1.25 1.37
N LEU A 73 7.70 0.35 1.46
CA LEU A 73 7.49 -0.57 2.59
C LEU A 73 7.95 -1.96 2.17
N THR A 74 8.93 -2.52 2.86
CA THR A 74 9.54 -3.83 2.53
C THR A 74 9.31 -4.87 3.61
N PHE A 75 9.12 -6.10 3.17
CA PHE A 75 9.05 -7.30 4.02
C PHE A 75 10.36 -8.07 4.00
N GLU A 76 10.55 -8.93 5.01
CA GLU A 76 11.65 -9.90 5.01
C GLU A 76 11.44 -10.91 3.88
N SER A 77 12.54 -11.30 3.22
CA SER A 77 12.46 -12.21 2.08
C SER A 77 11.84 -13.55 2.49
N ASN A 78 10.81 -13.98 1.75
CA ASN A 78 10.06 -15.21 2.00
C ASN A 78 9.44 -15.33 3.41
N GLY A 79 9.18 -14.22 4.10
CA GLY A 79 8.52 -14.23 5.42
C GLY A 79 7.06 -14.69 5.34
N ASN A 80 6.56 -15.32 6.40
CA ASN A 80 5.15 -15.70 6.55
C ASN A 80 4.48 -14.79 7.59
N TYR A 81 3.66 -13.83 7.14
CA TYR A 81 3.06 -12.83 8.00
C TYR A 81 1.62 -13.19 8.33
N ARG A 82 1.38 -13.54 9.59
CA ARG A 82 0.04 -13.93 10.06
C ARG A 82 -0.68 -12.71 10.63
N VAL A 83 -1.85 -12.39 10.07
CA VAL A 83 -2.62 -11.18 10.39
C VAL A 83 -4.00 -11.57 10.92
N THR A 84 -4.13 -11.66 12.24
CA THR A 84 -5.38 -12.06 12.91
C THR A 84 -6.15 -10.89 13.52
N SER A 85 -5.47 -9.76 13.78
CA SER A 85 -6.09 -8.53 14.26
C SER A 85 -5.36 -7.29 13.74
N LEU A 86 -6.05 -6.15 13.80
CA LEU A 86 -5.49 -4.82 13.53
C LEU A 86 -5.79 -3.89 14.72
N PRO A 87 -4.98 -2.85 14.95
CA PRO A 87 -5.27 -1.86 15.99
C PRO A 87 -6.65 -1.21 15.78
N ASN A 88 -7.42 -1.05 16.85
CA ASN A 88 -8.75 -0.41 16.85
C ASN A 88 -9.80 -1.07 15.94
N VAL A 89 -9.62 -2.34 15.56
CA VAL A 89 -10.58 -3.12 14.77
C VAL A 89 -11.12 -4.24 15.66
N GLN A 90 -12.44 -4.28 15.87
CA GLN A 90 -13.06 -5.33 16.67
C GLN A 90 -13.23 -6.61 15.86
N ASP A 91 -13.52 -7.71 16.55
CA ASP A 91 -13.84 -8.96 15.85
C ASP A 91 -15.12 -8.81 15.01
N GLY A 92 -15.09 -9.29 13.76
CA GLY A 92 -16.15 -9.14 12.77
C GLY A 92 -16.13 -7.82 11.98
N ASP A 93 -15.31 -6.83 12.39
CA ASP A 93 -15.21 -5.56 11.67
C ASP A 93 -14.45 -5.72 10.34
N LYS A 94 -15.00 -5.08 9.30
CA LYS A 94 -14.41 -5.02 7.97
C LYS A 94 -13.31 -3.95 7.92
N ALA A 95 -12.05 -4.36 8.00
CA ALA A 95 -10.90 -3.46 7.88
C ALA A 95 -9.95 -3.85 6.73
N PHE A 96 -9.05 -2.93 6.39
CA PHE A 96 -7.99 -3.16 5.41
C PHE A 96 -6.62 -3.05 6.08
N LEU A 97 -5.71 -3.99 5.83
CA LEU A 97 -4.33 -3.90 6.29
C LEU A 97 -3.62 -2.71 5.64
N PHE A 98 -3.80 -2.54 4.34
CA PHE A 98 -3.29 -1.40 3.56
C PHE A 98 -4.45 -0.57 3.01
N ASN A 99 -4.68 0.60 3.60
CA ASN A 99 -5.74 1.52 3.22
C ASN A 99 -5.15 2.84 2.68
N PHE A 100 -4.84 2.88 1.39
CA PHE A 100 -4.32 4.07 0.72
C PHE A 100 -5.45 5.06 0.40
N ARG A 101 -5.29 6.32 0.82
CA ARG A 101 -6.23 7.41 0.56
C ARG A 101 -5.50 8.72 0.33
N ASN A 102 -5.72 9.35 -0.83
CA ASN A 102 -5.16 10.68 -1.13
C ASN A 102 -3.64 10.77 -0.97
N VAL A 103 -2.92 9.74 -1.42
CA VAL A 103 -1.44 9.67 -1.37
C VAL A 103 -0.85 9.33 -2.73
N ARG A 104 0.45 9.59 -2.89
CA ARG A 104 1.18 9.31 -4.10
C ARG A 104 2.59 8.79 -3.86
N ASP A 105 3.18 8.18 -4.90
CA ASP A 105 4.56 7.71 -4.94
C ASP A 105 4.87 6.68 -3.82
N LYS A 106 4.01 5.66 -3.70
CA LYS A 106 4.10 4.64 -2.63
C LYS A 106 4.28 3.24 -3.21
N TYR A 107 5.27 2.52 -2.67
CA TYR A 107 5.64 1.19 -3.14
C TYR A 107 5.57 0.20 -1.96
N ILE A 108 4.81 -0.88 -2.08
CA ILE A 108 4.89 -2.04 -1.17
C ILE A 108 5.58 -3.16 -1.93
N ASP A 109 6.69 -3.62 -1.39
CA ASP A 109 7.48 -4.74 -1.91
C ASP A 109 7.44 -5.88 -0.89
N GLY A 110 6.68 -6.93 -1.23
CA GLY A 110 6.51 -8.11 -0.39
C GLY A 110 7.74 -9.00 -0.34
N ASN A 111 8.71 -8.87 -1.24
CA ASN A 111 9.94 -9.67 -1.24
C ASN A 111 9.66 -11.20 -1.18
N GLY A 112 8.66 -11.66 -1.91
CA GLY A 112 8.19 -13.04 -1.95
C GLY A 112 7.43 -13.51 -0.70
N CYS A 113 7.00 -12.61 0.19
CA CYS A 113 6.34 -13.01 1.42
C CYS A 113 4.94 -13.63 1.20
N HIS A 114 4.44 -14.31 2.23
CA HIS A 114 3.07 -14.81 2.28
C HIS A 114 2.29 -14.13 3.40
N PHE A 115 1.09 -13.63 3.09
CA PHE A 115 0.13 -13.19 4.09
C PHE A 115 -0.89 -14.29 4.38
N SER A 116 -1.04 -14.67 5.64
CA SER A 116 -2.19 -15.46 6.12
C SER A 116 -3.11 -14.57 6.94
N MET A 117 -4.29 -14.25 6.40
CA MET A 117 -5.22 -13.30 7.00
C MET A 117 -6.47 -13.99 7.56
N ARG A 118 -7.04 -13.44 8.64
CA ARG A 118 -8.36 -13.87 9.11
C ARG A 118 -9.47 -13.06 8.43
N PHE A 119 -10.56 -13.72 8.03
CA PHE A 119 -11.79 -13.02 7.61
C PHE A 119 -12.43 -12.28 8.81
N PRO A 120 -12.95 -11.04 8.67
CA PRO A 120 -13.18 -10.28 7.42
C PRO A 120 -12.13 -9.18 7.16
N LEU A 121 -10.89 -9.34 7.64
CA LEU A 121 -9.81 -8.43 7.27
C LEU A 121 -9.51 -8.56 5.77
N ARG A 122 -9.19 -7.45 5.12
CA ARG A 122 -8.85 -7.42 3.69
C ARG A 122 -7.45 -6.86 3.52
N LEU A 123 -6.77 -7.29 2.48
CA LEU A 123 -5.40 -6.84 2.25
C LEU A 123 -5.33 -5.35 1.88
N LEU A 124 -6.09 -4.93 0.87
CA LEU A 124 -5.81 -3.68 0.15
C LEU A 124 -7.08 -2.87 -0.18
N HIS A 125 -7.00 -1.56 0.00
CA HIS A 125 -7.93 -0.56 -0.52
C HIS A 125 -7.14 0.65 -1.03
N ILE A 126 -7.43 1.10 -2.25
CA ILE A 126 -6.80 2.25 -2.89
C ILE A 126 -7.89 3.21 -3.35
N LYS A 127 -7.85 4.45 -2.86
CA LYS A 127 -8.83 5.49 -3.23
C LYS A 127 -8.13 6.83 -3.46
N THR A 128 -8.36 7.45 -4.61
CA THR A 128 -7.82 8.79 -4.94
C THR A 128 -6.30 8.83 -4.75
N CYS A 129 -5.57 7.90 -5.37
CA CYS A 129 -4.10 7.83 -5.25
C CYS A 129 -3.45 7.84 -6.64
N GLN A 130 -2.15 8.13 -6.68
CA GLN A 130 -1.36 8.17 -7.92
C GLN A 130 0.00 7.46 -7.68
N GLU A 131 0.54 6.75 -8.67
CA GLU A 131 1.84 6.04 -8.53
C GLU A 131 1.91 5.14 -7.28
N ILE A 132 0.96 4.20 -7.19
CA ILE A 132 0.93 3.17 -6.13
C ILE A 132 1.32 1.83 -6.75
N THR A 133 2.37 1.21 -6.22
CA THR A 133 2.76 -0.16 -6.58
C THR A 133 2.66 -1.04 -5.35
N VAL A 134 2.04 -2.21 -5.49
CA VAL A 134 1.90 -3.21 -4.43
C VAL A 134 2.12 -4.57 -5.08
N GLY A 135 3.17 -5.29 -4.70
CA GLY A 135 3.49 -6.56 -5.35
C GLY A 135 4.51 -7.41 -4.60
N ASP A 136 4.86 -8.53 -5.25
CA ASP A 136 5.81 -9.53 -4.76
C ASP A 136 5.42 -10.23 -3.45
N PHE A 137 4.16 -10.67 -3.35
CA PHE A 137 3.67 -11.49 -2.25
C PHE A 137 2.58 -12.46 -2.71
N SER A 138 2.24 -13.39 -1.83
CA SER A 138 1.04 -14.23 -1.93
C SER A 138 0.08 -13.96 -0.76
N LEU A 139 -1.20 -14.30 -0.95
CA LEU A 139 -2.26 -14.07 0.03
C LEU A 139 -3.09 -15.34 0.22
N GLY A 140 -3.27 -15.74 1.47
CA GLY A 140 -4.19 -16.77 1.92
C GLY A 140 -5.09 -16.26 3.05
N TYR A 141 -6.13 -17.04 3.35
CA TYR A 141 -6.98 -16.83 4.50
C TYR A 141 -7.02 -18.07 5.38
N ASP A 142 -6.97 -17.85 6.69
CA ASP A 142 -7.08 -18.90 7.70
C ASP A 142 -8.14 -18.51 8.77
N PRO A 143 -9.30 -19.20 8.81
CA PRO A 143 -9.68 -20.28 7.90
C PRO A 143 -10.11 -19.74 6.52
N ALA A 144 -10.17 -20.60 5.51
CA ALA A 144 -10.57 -20.21 4.15
C ALA A 144 -12.02 -19.66 4.12
N PRO A 145 -12.33 -18.56 3.40
CA PRO A 145 -13.67 -17.97 3.36
C PRO A 145 -14.62 -18.73 2.42
N PHE A 146 -14.34 -20.01 2.17
CA PHE A 146 -15.10 -20.90 1.32
C PHE A 146 -14.96 -22.33 1.87
N THR A 147 -15.93 -23.17 1.54
CA THR A 147 -15.89 -24.60 1.83
C THR A 147 -15.68 -25.38 0.53
N GLN A 148 -15.17 -26.61 0.66
CA GLN A 148 -15.02 -27.53 -0.46
C GLN A 148 -15.29 -28.95 0.01
N GLY A 149 -15.92 -29.75 -0.85
CA GLY A 149 -16.24 -31.13 -0.54
C GLY A 149 -16.54 -31.97 -1.78
N HIS A 150 -16.58 -33.28 -1.59
CA HIS A 150 -16.98 -34.21 -2.63
C HIS A 150 -18.50 -34.37 -2.64
N VAL A 151 -19.13 -34.27 -3.81
CA VAL A 151 -20.53 -34.68 -3.97
C VAL A 151 -20.59 -36.21 -3.86
N CYS A 152 -21.31 -36.72 -2.86
CA CYS A 152 -21.37 -38.15 -2.57
C CYS A 152 -22.75 -38.77 -2.83
N GLY A 153 -23.77 -37.95 -3.07
CA GLY A 153 -25.12 -38.39 -3.42
C GLY A 153 -25.92 -37.25 -4.02
N VAL A 154 -26.85 -37.56 -4.93
CA VAL A 154 -27.75 -36.58 -5.55
C VAL A 154 -29.16 -37.15 -5.49
N ASN A 155 -30.10 -36.36 -4.96
CA ASN A 155 -31.53 -36.66 -4.98
C ASN A 155 -32.25 -35.58 -5.81
N GLU A 156 -32.49 -35.88 -7.07
CA GLU A 156 -33.09 -34.96 -8.03
C GLU A 156 -34.56 -34.65 -7.68
N ASP A 157 -35.32 -35.67 -7.29
CA ASP A 157 -36.74 -35.53 -6.94
C ASP A 157 -36.96 -34.61 -5.73
N ALA A 158 -36.06 -34.68 -4.75
CA ALA A 158 -36.11 -33.87 -3.54
C ALA A 158 -35.28 -32.56 -3.63
N GLY A 159 -34.51 -32.37 -4.71
CA GLY A 159 -33.75 -31.15 -4.96
C GLY A 159 -32.54 -30.92 -4.05
N PHE A 160 -31.88 -31.98 -3.58
CA PHE A 160 -30.68 -31.86 -2.74
C PHE A 160 -29.55 -32.81 -3.17
N PHE A 161 -28.35 -32.56 -2.67
CA PHE A 161 -27.21 -33.44 -2.78
C PHE A 161 -26.46 -33.50 -1.45
N ASP A 162 -25.77 -34.61 -1.23
CA ASP A 162 -24.92 -34.80 -0.06
C ASP A 162 -23.48 -34.41 -0.42
N ILE A 163 -22.83 -33.68 0.49
CA ILE A 163 -21.44 -33.28 0.36
C ILE A 163 -20.61 -33.78 1.53
N GLN A 164 -19.51 -34.45 1.25
CA GLN A 164 -18.47 -34.75 2.23
C GLN A 164 -17.45 -33.62 2.22
N ILE A 165 -17.42 -32.81 3.28
CA ILE A 165 -16.47 -31.70 3.42
C ILE A 165 -15.05 -32.24 3.48
N MET A 166 -14.17 -31.64 2.67
CA MET A 166 -12.74 -31.98 2.64
C MET A 166 -12.06 -31.50 3.93
N GLU A 167 -11.01 -32.22 4.34
CA GLU A 167 -10.20 -31.82 5.50
C GLU A 167 -9.65 -30.39 5.33
N GLY A 168 -9.72 -29.59 6.39
CA GLY A 168 -9.30 -28.18 6.39
C GLY A 168 -10.37 -27.19 5.94
N PHE A 169 -11.54 -27.66 5.47
CA PHE A 169 -12.70 -26.84 5.14
C PHE A 169 -13.81 -27.00 6.20
N HIS A 170 -14.70 -26.01 6.29
CA HIS A 170 -15.77 -25.94 7.29
C HIS A 170 -17.09 -25.45 6.68
#